data_AF-K2HRK0-F1
#
_entry.id   AF-K2HRK0-F1
#
_cell.length_a   1.000
_cell.length_b   1.000
_cell.length_c   1.000
_cell.angle_alpha   90.00
_cell.angle_beta   90.00
_cell.angle_gamma   90.00
#
_symmetry.space_group_name_H-M   'P 1'
#
loop_
_entity.id
_entity.type
_entity.pdbx_description
1 polymer ?
#
loop_
_entity_poly.entity_id
_entity_poly.type
_entity_poly.pdbx_seq_one_letter_code
_entity_poly.pdbx_strand_id
1 'polypeptide(L)'
;MRRRWRWRRHAGFLASGGVGADGRGRMARHLAAGAVPPPALRGDALPAPAAPDARPGRRASGIGVGAAFGTFTAAQLRAVADAAGRDGVRVTPFRLLYLPGTDAAMPRCDDLLTDPHDPLLRVRACIGAPVCPQARAVTREAARAIAPLLADGMTAHVSGCAKGCAHPGPADLTLVGRAGAFDVVADGAAWDVPQRRGVAAARLAELFGA
;
A
#
# COMPACT_ATOMS: atom_id res chain seq x y z
N MET A 1 -2.31 -36.55 -10.11
CA MET A 1 -1.06 -36.36 -9.31
C MET A 1 -1.10 -35.00 -8.59
N ARG A 2 -1.36 -34.98 -7.28
CA ARG A 2 -1.41 -33.74 -6.49
C ARG A 2 0.02 -33.31 -6.13
N ARG A 3 0.54 -32.25 -6.77
CA ARG A 3 1.82 -31.64 -6.35
C ARG A 3 1.61 -31.03 -4.96
N ARG A 4 2.12 -31.70 -3.92
CA ARG A 4 2.24 -31.11 -2.59
C ARG A 4 3.20 -29.92 -2.70
N TRP A 5 2.70 -28.70 -2.58
CA TRP A 5 3.52 -27.51 -2.38
C TRP A 5 4.18 -27.63 -1.01
N ARG A 6 5.34 -28.28 -0.96
CA ARG A 6 6.16 -28.33 0.24
C ARG A 6 6.81 -26.95 0.40
N TRP A 7 6.45 -26.23 1.45
CA TRP A 7 7.02 -24.95 1.86
C TRP A 7 8.50 -25.08 2.27
N ARG A 8 9.39 -25.49 1.36
CA ARG A 8 10.83 -25.71 1.64
C ARG A 8 11.65 -24.41 1.64
N ARG A 9 11.07 -23.27 1.22
CA ARG A 9 11.83 -22.01 1.06
C ARG A 9 12.22 -21.31 2.37
N HIS A 10 11.52 -21.54 3.48
CA HIS A 10 11.85 -20.95 4.79
C HIS A 10 12.74 -21.84 5.68
N ALA A 11 12.99 -23.09 5.29
CA ALA A 11 13.72 -24.05 6.11
C ALA A 11 15.17 -23.62 6.36
N GLY A 12 15.83 -23.04 5.34
CA GLY A 12 17.23 -22.59 5.44
C GLY A 12 17.41 -21.48 6.48
N PHE A 13 16.57 -20.43 6.42
CA PHE A 13 16.66 -19.28 7.33
C PHE A 13 16.44 -19.66 8.79
N LEU A 14 15.48 -20.55 9.06
CA LEU A 14 15.23 -21.03 10.42
C LEU A 14 16.37 -21.93 10.90
N ALA A 15 16.80 -22.87 10.07
CA ALA A 15 17.86 -23.83 10.41
C ALA A 15 19.23 -23.16 10.63
N SER A 16 19.51 -22.05 9.94
CA SER A 16 20.75 -21.30 10.11
C SER A 16 20.73 -20.35 11.31
N GLY A 17 19.67 -20.34 12.12
CA GLY A 17 19.56 -19.45 13.28
C GLY A 17 19.13 -18.03 12.92
N GLY A 18 18.47 -17.84 11.78
CA GLY A 18 17.96 -16.53 11.34
C GLY A 18 16.85 -15.96 12.23
N VAL A 19 16.25 -16.80 13.06
CA VAL A 19 15.28 -16.41 14.10
C VAL A 19 15.92 -16.63 15.47
N GLY A 20 15.99 -15.55 16.26
CA GLY A 20 16.55 -15.59 17.61
C GLY A 20 15.62 -16.26 18.62
N ALA A 21 16.10 -16.38 19.86
CA ALA A 21 15.33 -16.97 20.96
C ALA A 21 14.03 -16.22 21.29
N ASP A 22 13.93 -14.94 20.91
CA ASP A 22 12.71 -14.13 21.01
C ASP A 22 11.67 -14.44 19.92
N GLY A 23 11.94 -15.42 19.06
CA GLY A 23 11.08 -15.79 17.93
C GLY A 23 11.12 -14.79 16.77
N ARG A 24 12.06 -13.84 16.76
CA ARG A 24 12.15 -12.80 15.72
C ARG A 24 13.40 -12.95 14.86
N GLY A 25 13.23 -12.71 13.56
CA GLY A 25 14.29 -12.82 12.57
C GLY A 25 14.14 -11.86 11.40
N ARG A 26 15.25 -11.36 10.88
CA ARG A 26 15.32 -10.55 9.65
C ARG A 26 16.45 -11.11 8.80
N MET A 27 16.15 -11.47 7.55
CA MET A 27 17.16 -11.99 6.62
C MET A 27 18.37 -11.04 6.50
N ALA A 28 18.11 -9.74 6.33
CA ALA A 28 19.19 -8.73 6.23
C ALA A 28 20.18 -8.78 7.42
N ARG A 29 19.67 -8.80 8.65
CA ARG A 29 20.51 -8.92 9.85
C ARG A 29 21.24 -10.25 9.93
N HIS A 30 20.57 -11.33 9.51
CA HIS A 30 21.15 -12.66 9.52
C HIS A 30 22.32 -12.78 8.52
N LEU A 31 22.17 -12.23 7.32
CA LEU A 31 23.24 -12.12 6.32
C LEU A 31 24.38 -11.24 6.83
N ALA A 32 24.08 -10.09 7.45
CA ALA A 32 25.08 -9.20 8.04
C ALA A 32 25.88 -9.87 9.17
N ALA A 33 25.30 -10.85 9.86
CA ALA A 33 25.97 -11.67 10.86
C ALA A 33 26.80 -12.82 10.25
N GLY A 34 27.00 -12.84 8.93
CA GLY A 34 27.83 -13.81 8.22
C GLY A 34 27.11 -15.08 7.78
N ALA A 35 25.79 -15.16 7.96
CA ALA A 35 25.05 -16.31 7.47
C ALA A 35 25.02 -16.35 5.95
N VAL A 36 25.25 -17.54 5.39
CA VAL A 36 25.28 -17.72 3.94
C VAL A 36 24.09 -18.56 3.49
N PRO A 37 23.17 -18.03 2.67
CA PRO A 37 22.01 -18.79 2.19
C PRO A 37 22.46 -20.05 1.43
N PRO A 38 21.63 -21.10 1.34
CA PRO A 38 21.91 -22.23 0.44
C PRO A 38 22.15 -21.75 -1.00
N PRO A 39 22.97 -22.43 -1.82
CA PRO A 39 23.26 -22.02 -3.19
C PRO A 39 22.01 -21.73 -4.05
N ALA A 40 20.94 -22.50 -3.86
CA ALA A 40 19.66 -22.32 -4.56
C ALA A 40 18.95 -20.98 -4.27
N LEU A 41 19.37 -20.24 -3.23
CA LEU A 41 18.86 -18.92 -2.86
C LEU A 41 19.90 -17.80 -3.11
N ARG A 42 21.05 -18.10 -3.70
CA ARG A 42 22.10 -17.14 -4.07
C ARG A 42 21.97 -16.75 -5.54
N GLY A 43 20.79 -16.26 -5.92
CA GLY A 43 20.59 -15.70 -7.27
C GLY A 43 21.15 -14.28 -7.36
N ASP A 44 21.78 -13.97 -8.49
CA ASP A 44 22.20 -12.62 -8.89
C ASP A 44 21.19 -11.96 -9.85
N ALA A 45 20.08 -12.65 -10.14
CA ALA A 45 19.00 -12.13 -10.96
C ALA A 45 18.47 -10.81 -10.36
N LEU A 46 18.64 -9.73 -11.14
CA LEU A 46 18.10 -8.44 -10.79
C LEU A 46 16.57 -8.47 -10.83
N PRO A 47 15.88 -7.74 -9.93
CA PRO A 47 14.45 -7.52 -10.07
C PRO A 47 14.12 -6.94 -11.45
N ALA A 48 12.95 -7.31 -11.97
CA ALA A 48 12.41 -6.63 -13.15
C ALA A 48 12.33 -5.11 -12.89
N PRO A 49 12.52 -4.27 -13.92
CA PRO A 49 12.40 -2.83 -13.78
C PRO A 49 11.01 -2.46 -13.24
N ALA A 50 10.95 -1.37 -12.48
CA ALA A 50 9.69 -0.87 -11.96
C ALA A 50 8.74 -0.55 -13.12
N ALA A 51 7.52 -1.11 -13.06
CA ALA A 51 6.47 -0.75 -13.99
C ALA A 51 5.88 0.62 -13.61
N PRO A 52 5.36 1.39 -14.59
CA PRO A 52 4.64 2.63 -14.30
C PRO A 52 3.45 2.38 -13.37
N ASP A 53 3.08 3.39 -12.58
CA ASP A 53 1.89 3.34 -11.73
C ASP A 53 0.64 3.05 -12.59
N ALA A 54 0.00 1.92 -12.30
CA ALA A 54 -1.28 1.59 -12.91
C ALA A 54 -2.35 2.54 -12.38
N ARG A 55 -3.15 3.09 -13.30
CA ARG A 55 -4.34 3.90 -12.99
C ARG A 55 -5.62 3.14 -13.30
N PRO A 56 -6.71 3.34 -12.55
CA PRO A 56 -8.02 2.81 -12.94
C PRO A 56 -8.48 3.42 -14.27
N GLY A 57 -9.52 2.82 -14.85
CA GLY A 57 -10.10 3.22 -16.12
C GLY A 57 -10.00 2.16 -17.21
N ARG A 58 -10.58 2.49 -18.37
CA ARG A 58 -10.59 1.62 -19.55
C ARG A 58 -9.23 1.65 -20.25
N ARG A 59 -8.78 0.48 -20.71
CA ARG A 59 -7.57 0.27 -21.50
C ARG A 59 -7.90 -0.62 -22.69
N ALA A 60 -7.03 -0.64 -23.71
CA ALA A 60 -7.23 -1.52 -24.87
C ALA A 60 -7.36 -3.01 -24.49
N SER A 61 -6.69 -3.41 -23.41
CA SER A 61 -6.67 -4.80 -22.94
C SER A 61 -7.72 -5.12 -21.87
N GLY A 62 -8.57 -4.17 -21.45
CA GLY A 62 -9.59 -4.40 -20.43
C GLY A 62 -9.82 -3.20 -19.50
N ILE A 63 -10.27 -3.46 -18.28
CA ILE A 63 -10.64 -2.40 -17.32
C ILE A 63 -9.85 -2.54 -16.02
N GLY A 64 -9.26 -1.45 -15.54
CA GLY A 64 -8.70 -1.34 -14.19
C GLY A 64 -9.68 -0.65 -13.25
N VAL A 65 -9.91 -1.21 -12.07
CA VAL A 65 -10.81 -0.65 -11.05
C VAL A 65 -10.08 -0.63 -9.71
N GLY A 66 -10.09 0.51 -9.04
CA GLY A 66 -9.57 0.66 -7.68
C GLY A 66 -10.68 0.78 -6.65
N ALA A 67 -10.26 0.80 -5.39
CA ALA A 67 -11.08 1.26 -4.27
C ALA A 67 -10.18 2.08 -3.35
N ALA A 68 -10.77 3.00 -2.58
CA ALA A 68 -10.04 3.81 -1.63
C ALA A 68 -9.11 2.94 -0.75
N PHE A 69 -7.80 3.24 -0.81
CA PHE A 69 -6.75 2.55 -0.06
C PHE A 69 -6.68 1.03 -0.29
N GLY A 70 -7.18 0.54 -1.43
CA GLY A 70 -7.14 -0.87 -1.84
C GLY A 70 -8.05 -1.78 -1.02
N THR A 71 -9.08 -1.25 -0.35
CA THR A 71 -10.06 -2.05 0.40
C THR A 71 -11.39 -2.06 -0.33
N PHE A 72 -11.86 -3.25 -0.68
CA PHE A 72 -13.13 -3.42 -1.37
C PHE A 72 -14.19 -3.94 -0.40
N THR A 73 -15.40 -3.40 -0.47
CA THR A 73 -16.58 -3.96 0.18
C THR A 73 -17.12 -5.14 -0.62
N ALA A 74 -18.00 -5.95 -0.01
CA ALA A 74 -18.68 -7.03 -0.72
C ALA A 74 -19.51 -6.54 -1.91
N ALA A 75 -20.18 -5.38 -1.77
CA ALA A 75 -20.96 -4.77 -2.83
C ALA A 75 -20.06 -4.32 -4.00
N GLN A 76 -18.92 -3.70 -3.69
CA GLN A 76 -17.92 -3.31 -4.70
C GLN A 76 -17.35 -4.53 -5.43
N LEU A 77 -16.99 -5.59 -4.71
CA LEU A 77 -16.51 -6.84 -5.33
C LEU A 77 -17.56 -7.49 -6.22
N ARG A 78 -18.85 -7.42 -5.84
CA ARG A 78 -19.94 -7.92 -6.67
C ARG A 78 -20.09 -7.11 -7.95
N ALA A 79 -20.08 -5.79 -7.87
CA ALA A 79 -20.08 -4.92 -9.06
C ALA A 79 -18.89 -5.19 -9.99
N VAL A 80 -17.70 -5.46 -9.43
CA VAL A 80 -16.51 -5.84 -10.21
C VAL A 80 -16.68 -7.23 -10.84
N ALA A 81 -17.26 -8.19 -10.13
CA ALA A 81 -17.50 -9.54 -10.63
C ALA A 81 -18.53 -9.56 -11.76
N ASP A 82 -19.60 -8.76 -11.65
CA ASP A 82 -20.65 -8.65 -12.67
C ASP A 82 -20.13 -8.08 -14.00
N ALA A 83 -19.05 -7.29 -13.96
CA ALA A 83 -18.38 -6.76 -15.15
C ALA A 83 -17.18 -7.59 -15.62
N ALA A 84 -16.82 -8.65 -14.89
CA ALA A 84 -15.69 -9.50 -15.24
C ALA A 84 -16.02 -10.35 -16.48
N GLY A 85 -15.09 -10.36 -17.44
CA GLY A 85 -15.18 -11.24 -18.61
C GLY A 85 -14.81 -12.70 -18.28
N ARG A 86 -14.71 -13.53 -19.32
CA ARG A 86 -14.34 -14.95 -19.21
C ARG A 86 -13.00 -15.20 -18.51
N ASP A 87 -12.09 -14.23 -18.60
CA ASP A 87 -10.76 -14.32 -18.00
C ASP A 87 -10.76 -13.97 -16.49
N GLY A 88 -11.90 -13.53 -15.94
CA GLY A 88 -12.11 -13.26 -14.52
C GLY A 88 -11.42 -11.98 -14.03
N VAL A 89 -11.08 -11.94 -12.74
CA VAL A 89 -10.46 -10.78 -12.07
C VAL A 89 -8.98 -11.07 -11.77
N ARG A 90 -8.13 -10.05 -11.85
CA ARG A 90 -6.72 -10.11 -11.46
C ARG A 90 -6.41 -9.07 -10.38
N VAL A 91 -5.78 -9.51 -9.30
CA VAL A 91 -5.23 -8.60 -8.28
C VAL A 91 -3.91 -8.05 -8.80
N THR A 92 -3.72 -6.74 -8.68
CA THR A 92 -2.48 -6.08 -9.09
C THR A 92 -1.67 -5.59 -7.88
N PRO A 93 -0.35 -5.40 -8.02
CA PRO A 93 0.48 -4.76 -6.99
C PRO A 93 0.10 -3.29 -6.70
N PHE A 94 -0.76 -2.69 -7.52
CA PHE A 94 -1.10 -1.27 -7.49
C PHE A 94 -2.38 -0.95 -6.71
N ARG A 95 -2.90 -1.90 -5.90
CA ARG A 95 -4.20 -1.79 -5.20
C ARG A 95 -5.39 -1.62 -6.15
N LEU A 96 -5.23 -2.09 -7.39
CA LEU A 96 -6.30 -2.19 -8.37
C LEU A 96 -6.66 -3.65 -8.63
N LEU A 97 -7.92 -3.88 -8.99
CA LEU A 97 -8.40 -5.08 -9.66
C LEU A 97 -8.40 -4.82 -11.18
N TYR A 98 -7.96 -5.80 -11.95
CA TYR A 98 -7.93 -5.73 -13.41
C TYR A 98 -8.83 -6.80 -14.01
N LEU A 99 -9.64 -6.38 -14.98
CA LEU A 99 -10.60 -7.18 -15.73
C LEU A 99 -10.07 -7.31 -17.17
N PRO A 100 -9.25 -8.32 -17.47
CA PRO A 100 -8.70 -8.52 -18.80
C PRO A 100 -9.79 -8.83 -19.83
N GLY A 101 -9.62 -8.30 -21.04
CA GLY A 101 -10.43 -8.62 -22.22
C GLY A 101 -11.90 -8.22 -22.14
N THR A 102 -12.36 -7.58 -21.06
CA THR A 102 -13.75 -7.16 -20.92
C THR A 102 -14.04 -5.89 -21.71
N ASP A 103 -15.15 -5.90 -22.45
CA ASP A 103 -15.75 -4.73 -23.11
C ASP A 103 -16.95 -4.18 -22.33
N ALA A 104 -17.31 -4.81 -21.22
CA ALA A 104 -18.44 -4.43 -20.36
C ALA A 104 -18.43 -2.94 -19.96
N ALA A 105 -19.59 -2.45 -19.51
CA ALA A 105 -19.67 -1.15 -18.89
C ALA A 105 -18.73 -1.05 -17.67
N MET A 106 -18.23 0.15 -17.39
CA MET A 106 -17.41 0.39 -16.21
C MET A 106 -18.21 0.01 -14.94
N PRO A 107 -17.66 -0.80 -14.02
CA PRO A 107 -18.31 -1.10 -12.74
C PRO A 107 -18.68 0.17 -11.99
N ARG A 108 -19.91 0.21 -11.44
CA ARG A 108 -20.39 1.35 -10.66
C ARG A 108 -20.81 0.88 -9.28
N CYS A 109 -20.19 1.46 -8.26
CA CYS A 109 -20.53 1.31 -6.86
C CYS A 109 -19.85 2.47 -6.12
N ASP A 110 -20.45 2.96 -5.05
CA ASP A 110 -19.90 4.06 -4.27
C ASP A 110 -18.45 3.75 -3.84
N ASP A 111 -17.59 4.77 -3.84
CA ASP A 111 -16.16 4.66 -3.50
C ASP A 111 -15.31 3.72 -4.39
N LEU A 112 -15.83 3.21 -5.52
CA LEU A 112 -14.98 2.61 -6.56
C LEU A 112 -14.22 3.70 -7.30
N LEU A 113 -12.91 3.51 -7.42
CA LEU A 113 -12.03 4.40 -8.16
C LEU A 113 -11.97 3.90 -9.61
N THR A 114 -12.72 4.56 -10.50
CA THR A 114 -12.73 4.27 -11.94
C THR A 114 -12.14 5.38 -12.79
N ASP A 115 -11.99 6.58 -12.22
CA ASP A 115 -11.36 7.74 -12.85
C ASP A 115 -9.83 7.72 -12.61
N PRO A 116 -8.99 7.74 -13.67
CA PRO A 116 -7.54 7.84 -13.52
C PRO A 116 -7.04 9.12 -12.84
N HIS A 117 -7.89 10.13 -12.64
CA HIS A 117 -7.56 11.42 -12.00
C HIS A 117 -8.15 11.57 -10.60
N ASP A 118 -8.76 10.53 -10.03
CA ASP A 118 -9.33 10.59 -8.69
C ASP A 118 -8.27 11.04 -7.65
N PRO A 119 -8.54 12.09 -6.84
CA PRO A 119 -7.57 12.63 -5.88
C PRO A 119 -7.06 11.59 -4.86
N LEU A 120 -7.85 10.57 -4.53
CA LEU A 120 -7.44 9.51 -3.61
C LEU A 120 -6.29 8.66 -4.17
N LEU A 121 -6.08 8.66 -5.50
CA LEU A 121 -4.94 7.99 -6.11
C LEU A 121 -3.60 8.64 -5.73
N ARG A 122 -3.61 9.90 -5.29
CA ARG A 122 -2.42 10.64 -4.83
C ARG A 122 -2.07 10.35 -3.36
N VAL A 123 -2.95 9.69 -2.60
CA VAL A 123 -2.76 9.43 -1.18
C VAL A 123 -2.53 7.95 -0.88
N ARG A 124 -1.44 7.65 -0.19
CA ARG A 124 -1.11 6.32 0.33
C ARG A 124 -1.46 6.30 1.81
N ALA A 125 -2.47 5.53 2.22
CA ALA A 125 -2.81 5.40 3.63
C ALA A 125 -2.74 3.95 4.10
N CYS A 126 -2.14 3.71 5.27
CA CYS A 126 -2.22 2.38 5.88
C CYS A 126 -3.59 2.16 6.53
N ILE A 127 -3.86 0.95 7.02
CA ILE A 127 -5.15 0.64 7.65
C ILE A 127 -5.43 1.52 8.89
N GLY A 128 -4.39 1.95 9.61
CA GLY A 128 -4.50 2.87 10.74
C GLY A 128 -5.23 2.29 11.96
N ALA A 129 -5.52 3.15 12.94
CA ALA A 129 -6.36 2.83 14.07
C ALA A 129 -7.85 2.80 13.64
N PRO A 130 -8.71 2.01 14.33
CA PRO A 130 -8.39 1.12 15.46
C PRO A 130 -7.86 -0.27 15.04
N VAL A 131 -7.87 -0.59 13.74
CA VAL A 131 -7.60 -1.96 13.26
C VAL A 131 -6.14 -2.38 13.45
N CYS A 132 -5.18 -1.48 13.22
CA CYS A 132 -3.77 -1.75 13.47
C CYS A 132 -3.43 -1.43 14.93
N PRO A 133 -3.02 -2.41 15.75
CA PRO A 133 -2.69 -2.19 17.17
C PRO A 133 -1.40 -1.36 17.38
N GLN A 134 -0.72 -1.02 16.30
CA GLN A 134 0.52 -0.24 16.30
C GLN A 134 0.28 1.19 15.81
N ALA A 135 -0.89 1.43 15.20
CA ALA A 135 -1.27 2.75 14.76
C ALA A 135 -1.59 3.62 15.97
N ARG A 136 -1.20 4.88 15.86
CA ARG A 136 -1.36 5.92 16.87
C ARG A 136 -2.35 7.00 16.42
N ALA A 137 -2.98 6.84 15.25
CA ALA A 137 -3.99 7.74 14.70
C ALA A 137 -4.87 7.03 13.65
N VAL A 138 -6.05 7.61 13.37
CA VAL A 138 -6.99 7.16 12.33
C VAL A 138 -6.55 7.71 10.97
N THR A 139 -6.09 6.84 10.07
CA THR A 139 -5.36 7.26 8.86
C THR A 139 -6.24 7.50 7.65
N ARG A 140 -7.22 6.63 7.40
CA ARG A 140 -8.00 6.65 6.14
C ARG A 140 -8.96 7.82 6.06
N GLU A 141 -9.52 8.24 7.19
CA GLU A 141 -10.34 9.46 7.25
C GLU A 141 -9.51 10.70 7.01
N ALA A 142 -8.36 10.84 7.69
CA ALA A 142 -7.41 11.92 7.45
C ALA A 142 -6.95 11.95 5.98
N ALA A 143 -6.65 10.78 5.40
CA ALA A 143 -6.27 10.65 4.00
C ALA A 143 -7.37 11.12 3.03
N ARG A 144 -8.64 10.80 3.30
CA ARG A 144 -9.78 11.31 2.51
C ARG A 144 -9.92 12.82 2.63
N ALA A 145 -9.73 13.37 3.84
CA ALA A 145 -9.85 14.80 4.08
C ALA A 145 -8.78 15.61 3.33
N ILE A 146 -7.54 15.12 3.24
CA ILE A 146 -6.45 15.86 2.56
C ILE A 146 -6.38 15.61 1.05
N ALA A 147 -6.89 14.48 0.55
CA ALA A 147 -6.80 14.13 -0.87
C ALA A 147 -7.23 15.25 -1.84
N PRO A 148 -8.39 15.91 -1.65
CA PRO A 148 -8.81 16.99 -2.55
C PRO A 148 -7.99 18.29 -2.39
N LEU A 149 -7.20 18.42 -1.31
CA LEU A 149 -6.41 19.62 -1.00
C LEU A 149 -4.98 19.56 -1.57
N LEU A 150 -4.54 18.37 -2.01
CA LEU A 150 -3.24 18.21 -2.64
C LEU A 150 -3.22 18.89 -4.00
N ALA A 151 -2.20 19.73 -4.24
CA ALA A 151 -1.93 20.27 -5.55
C ALA A 151 -1.64 19.15 -6.57
N ASP A 152 -1.85 19.46 -7.85
CA ASP A 152 -1.59 18.49 -8.91
C ASP A 152 -0.13 18.04 -8.92
N GLY A 153 0.07 16.73 -9.08
CA GLY A 153 1.39 16.10 -9.03
C GLY A 153 1.91 15.78 -7.63
N MET A 154 1.37 16.40 -6.57
CA MET A 154 1.77 16.08 -5.20
C MET A 154 1.25 14.72 -4.76
N THR A 155 2.05 14.02 -3.98
CA THR A 155 1.73 12.75 -3.34
C THR A 155 1.73 12.89 -1.82
N ALA A 156 0.85 12.15 -1.16
CA ALA A 156 0.84 12.11 0.29
C ALA A 156 0.88 10.68 0.84
N HIS A 157 1.51 10.53 1.99
CA HIS A 157 1.51 9.30 2.77
C HIS A 157 0.92 9.57 4.16
N VAL A 158 -0.19 8.91 4.49
CA VAL A 158 -0.78 8.95 5.83
C VAL A 158 -0.50 7.64 6.54
N SER A 159 0.52 7.64 7.39
CA SER A 159 0.96 6.48 8.15
C SER A 159 0.49 6.57 9.60
N GLY A 160 -0.11 5.49 10.11
CA GLY A 160 -0.54 5.43 11.51
C GLY A 160 0.62 5.36 12.51
N CYS A 161 1.83 5.04 12.06
CA CYS A 161 3.04 4.97 12.90
C CYS A 161 4.31 5.08 12.04
N ALA A 162 5.49 5.04 12.65
CA ALA A 162 6.76 5.17 11.94
C ALA A 162 7.11 3.98 11.00
N LYS A 163 6.33 2.90 10.98
CA LYS A 163 6.59 1.74 10.09
C LYS A 163 6.42 2.04 8.60
N GLY A 164 5.63 3.07 8.26
CA GLY A 164 5.41 3.50 6.88
C GLY A 164 4.80 2.44 5.96
N CYS A 165 3.94 1.56 6.47
CA CYS A 165 3.54 0.34 5.75
C CYS A 165 2.85 0.58 4.40
N ALA A 166 2.18 1.71 4.19
CA ALA A 166 1.47 1.98 2.93
C ALA A 166 2.38 2.58 1.85
N HIS A 167 3.52 3.15 2.25
CA HIS A 167 4.51 3.74 1.37
C HIS A 167 5.88 3.76 2.08
N PRO A 168 6.70 2.71 1.92
CA PRO A 168 7.99 2.58 2.61
C PRO A 168 9.07 3.42 1.92
N GLY A 169 8.82 4.72 1.76
CA GLY A 169 9.70 5.69 1.12
C GLY A 169 9.20 7.12 1.35
N PRO A 170 9.90 8.11 0.77
CA PRO A 170 9.49 9.51 0.88
C PRO A 170 8.26 9.82 0.04
N ALA A 171 7.47 10.79 0.49
CA ALA A 171 6.40 11.45 -0.25
C ALA A 171 6.50 12.96 -0.02
N ASP A 172 5.88 13.78 -0.88
CA ASP A 172 5.92 15.24 -0.77
C ASP A 172 5.33 15.69 0.59
N LEU A 173 4.25 15.02 1.03
CA LEU A 173 3.69 15.15 2.37
C LEU A 173 3.53 13.80 3.06
N THR A 174 4.20 13.60 4.19
CA THR A 174 4.00 12.44 5.05
C THR A 174 3.41 12.84 6.40
N LEU A 175 2.24 12.30 6.72
CA LEU A 175 1.59 12.42 8.03
C LEU A 175 1.84 11.15 8.84
N VAL A 176 2.36 11.29 10.06
CA VAL A 176 2.71 10.17 10.93
C VAL A 176 1.93 10.23 12.24
N GLY A 177 1.14 9.18 12.51
CA GLY A 177 0.30 9.12 13.70
C GLY A 177 1.06 9.26 15.01
N ARG A 178 0.57 10.13 15.89
CA ARG A 178 1.06 10.40 17.25
C ARG A 178 -0.13 10.72 18.15
N ALA A 179 -0.43 9.83 19.11
CA ALA A 179 -1.39 10.09 20.19
C ALA A 179 -2.74 10.69 19.72
N GLY A 180 -3.32 10.16 18.65
CA GLY A 180 -4.57 10.64 18.03
C GLY A 180 -4.39 11.78 17.02
N ALA A 181 -3.21 12.37 16.94
CA ALA A 181 -2.84 13.46 16.03
C ALA A 181 -1.77 13.00 15.01
N PHE A 182 -1.20 13.94 14.25
CA PHE A 182 -0.19 13.67 13.24
C PHE A 182 1.05 14.56 13.37
N ASP A 183 2.23 13.94 13.31
CA ASP A 183 3.45 14.63 12.94
C ASP A 183 3.47 14.82 11.42
N VAL A 184 4.05 15.93 10.97
CA VAL A 184 4.15 16.31 9.55
C VAL A 184 5.61 16.25 9.13
N VAL A 185 5.88 15.48 8.08
CA VAL A 185 7.16 15.34 7.41
C VAL A 185 6.98 15.79 5.96
N ALA A 186 7.60 16.89 5.56
CA ALA A 186 7.72 17.31 4.15
C ALA A 186 8.88 16.56 3.47
N ASP A 187 8.67 16.13 2.23
CA ASP A 187 9.65 15.48 1.35
C ASP A 187 10.41 14.32 2.02
N GLY A 188 9.69 13.51 2.79
CA GLY A 188 10.30 12.50 3.66
C GLY A 188 9.40 11.31 3.97
N ALA A 189 10.00 10.31 4.62
CA ALA A 189 9.37 9.05 5.00
C ALA A 189 8.80 9.09 6.42
N ALA A 190 8.05 8.05 6.78
CA ALA A 190 7.33 8.00 8.06
C ALA A 190 8.22 7.90 9.31
N TRP A 191 9.52 7.65 9.14
CA TRP A 191 10.51 7.56 10.24
C TRP A 191 11.44 8.77 10.31
N ASP A 192 11.30 9.73 9.40
CA ASP A 192 12.14 10.93 9.37
C ASP A 192 11.69 11.96 10.42
N VAL A 193 12.56 12.96 10.64
CA VAL A 193 12.30 14.01 11.63
C VAL A 193 11.20 14.94 11.11
N PRO A 194 10.09 15.11 11.85
CA PRO A 194 9.00 15.97 11.40
C PRO A 194 9.27 17.45 11.67
N GLN A 195 8.80 18.31 10.76
CA GLN A 195 8.86 19.77 10.90
C GLN A 195 7.77 20.28 11.85
N ARG A 196 6.62 19.58 11.94
CA ARG A 196 5.54 19.91 12.88
C ARG A 196 5.07 18.66 13.60
N ARG A 197 4.70 18.78 14.87
CA ARG A 197 4.26 17.65 15.70
C ARG A 197 2.85 17.85 16.21
N GLY A 198 2.12 16.75 16.36
CA GLY A 198 0.82 16.74 17.04
C GLY A 198 -0.26 17.60 16.39
N VAL A 199 -0.26 17.73 15.06
CA VAL A 199 -1.32 18.40 14.31
C VAL A 199 -2.59 17.57 14.41
N ALA A 200 -3.64 18.12 15.02
CA ALA A 200 -4.94 17.46 15.14
C ALA A 200 -5.53 17.17 13.76
N ALA A 201 -6.23 16.04 13.60
CA ALA A 201 -6.82 15.63 12.32
C ALA A 201 -7.72 16.71 11.70
N ALA A 202 -8.52 17.40 12.53
CA ALA A 202 -9.40 18.48 12.11
C ALA A 202 -8.66 19.72 11.55
N ARG A 203 -7.36 19.87 11.85
CA ARG A 203 -6.52 21.00 11.43
C ARG A 203 -5.61 20.68 10.26
N LEU A 204 -5.73 19.47 9.69
CA LEU A 204 -4.87 19.06 8.55
C LEU A 204 -5.14 19.90 7.30
N ALA A 205 -6.34 20.43 7.11
CA ALA A 205 -6.66 21.31 6.00
C ALA A 205 -5.86 22.62 6.03
N GLU A 206 -5.56 23.13 7.22
CA GLU A 206 -4.78 24.36 7.42
C GLU A 206 -3.33 24.23 6.89
N LEU A 207 -2.83 23.01 6.68
CA LEU A 207 -1.53 22.77 6.04
C LEU A 207 -1.49 23.27 4.59
N PHE A 208 -2.65 23.44 3.97
CA PHE A 208 -2.81 23.81 2.56
C PHE A 208 -3.33 25.25 2.39
N GLY A 209 -3.36 26.04 3.47
CA GLY A 209 -3.89 27.40 3.45
C GLY A 209 -5.41 27.51 3.35
N ALA A 210 -6.13 26.42 3.67
CA ALA A 210 -7.59 26.34 3.76
C ALA A 210 -8.09 26.60 5.18
#